data_AF-A0A3C2AK72-F1
#
_entry.id   AF-A0A3C2AK72-F1
#
_cell.length_a   1.000
_cell.length_b   1.000
_cell.length_c   1.000
_cell.angle_alpha   90.00
_cell.angle_beta   90.00
_cell.angle_gamma   90.00
#
_symmetry.space_group_name_H-M   'P 1'
#
loop_
_entity.id
_entity.type
_entity.pdbx_description
1 polymer ?
#
loop_
_entity_poly.entity_id
_entity_poly.type
_entity_poly.pdbx_seq_one_letter_code
_entity_poly.pdbx_strand_id
1 'polypeptide(L)'
;QLLKFVPIGKETEVNLDSDWPHPSFDGAFLPDNYDVRKDGFNASWKVLDLNRNFPQSWIGTRVGLYESAFGFKLFMPNDHYQQSMRSAKYAILFISLTFMVFFFMETINKKRIHPIQYILVGLTLSIFFVLLLSLSEFIGFNAAYMVGAAATTVQIVIYSSHILSSKKLTVFLMGLLSVMYGFIFTILQLEDTALLVGSIGLFIILSVIMIWSRKVDWYGGVNK
;
A
#
# COMPACT_ATOMS: atom_id res chain seq x y z
N GLN A 1 -9.56 -12.41 11.58
CA GLN A 1 -10.58 -12.83 12.57
C GLN A 1 -9.88 -13.42 13.80
N LEU A 2 -10.51 -13.46 14.97
CA LEU A 2 -9.92 -13.96 16.23
C LEU A 2 -10.81 -15.05 16.81
N LEU A 3 -10.22 -16.19 17.18
CA LEU A 3 -10.89 -17.25 17.95
C LEU A 3 -10.10 -17.53 19.23
N LYS A 4 -10.78 -17.48 20.37
CA LYS A 4 -10.19 -17.78 21.68
C LYS A 4 -11.02 -18.80 22.44
N PHE A 5 -10.34 -19.68 23.15
CA PHE A 5 -10.88 -20.69 24.05
C PHE A 5 -10.51 -20.33 25.48
N VAL A 6 -11.42 -20.59 26.42
CA VAL A 6 -11.18 -20.40 27.85
C VAL A 6 -11.13 -21.79 28.52
N PRO A 7 -10.01 -22.19 29.14
CA PRO A 7 -9.83 -23.53 29.72
C PRO A 7 -10.52 -23.67 31.08
N ILE A 8 -11.85 -23.79 31.09
CA ILE A 8 -12.64 -23.91 32.32
C ILE A 8 -12.57 -25.34 32.89
N GLY A 9 -12.36 -26.34 32.04
CA GLY A 9 -12.25 -27.75 32.44
C GLY A 9 -11.04 -28.03 33.33
N LYS A 10 -11.04 -29.21 33.98
CA LYS A 10 -9.84 -29.74 34.66
C LYS A 10 -8.72 -30.05 33.66
N GLU A 11 -9.14 -30.51 32.49
CA GLU A 11 -8.33 -30.70 31.31
C GLU A 11 -9.13 -30.14 30.13
N THR A 12 -8.49 -29.29 29.34
CA THR A 12 -9.08 -28.71 28.12
C THR A 12 -8.17 -29.06 26.96
N GLU A 13 -8.66 -29.96 26.10
CA GLU A 13 -7.98 -30.32 24.85
C GLU A 13 -8.71 -29.67 23.68
N VAL A 14 -7.95 -28.98 22.83
CA VAL A 14 -8.48 -28.33 21.62
C VAL A 14 -7.62 -28.80 20.46
N ASN A 15 -8.26 -29.49 19.51
CA ASN A 15 -7.65 -29.87 18.24
C ASN A 15 -8.36 -29.07 17.14
N LEU A 16 -7.59 -28.31 16.37
CA LEU A 16 -8.10 -27.43 15.34
C LEU A 16 -7.43 -27.72 14.01
N ASP A 17 -8.27 -27.84 12.98
CA ASP A 17 -7.88 -27.95 11.58
C ASP A 17 -8.57 -26.80 10.85
N SER A 18 -7.77 -26.00 10.13
CA SER A 18 -8.26 -24.86 9.36
C SER A 18 -7.61 -24.86 7.99
N ASP A 19 -8.41 -24.51 7.00
CA ASP A 19 -8.04 -24.26 5.60
C ASP A 19 -7.28 -22.94 5.38
N TRP A 20 -7.04 -22.16 6.45
CA TRP A 20 -6.34 -20.88 6.34
C TRP A 20 -4.83 -21.01 6.55
N PRO A 21 -3.95 -20.56 5.64
CA PRO A 21 -2.51 -20.84 5.75
C PRO A 21 -1.72 -19.95 6.73
N HIS A 22 -2.37 -18.98 7.36
CA HIS A 22 -1.68 -17.92 8.11
C HIS A 22 -2.26 -17.69 9.52
N PRO A 23 -1.98 -18.60 10.46
CA PRO A 23 -2.33 -18.43 11.87
C PRO A 23 -1.32 -17.53 12.59
N SER A 24 -1.81 -16.65 13.45
CA SER A 24 -1.03 -15.97 14.49
C SER A 24 -1.52 -16.50 15.83
N PHE A 25 -0.74 -17.36 16.48
CA PHE A 25 -1.08 -17.92 17.80
C PHE A 25 -0.89 -16.84 18.88
N ASP A 26 -1.86 -16.73 19.78
CA ASP A 26 -1.89 -15.69 20.81
C ASP A 26 -2.72 -16.08 22.04
N GLY A 27 -2.45 -15.42 23.17
CA GLY A 27 -3.11 -15.65 24.46
C GLY A 27 -2.17 -16.29 25.48
N ALA A 28 -2.76 -16.85 26.55
CA ALA A 28 -2.00 -17.38 27.68
C ALA A 28 -1.20 -18.64 27.38
N PHE A 29 -1.62 -19.41 26.37
CA PHE A 29 -1.01 -20.69 26.00
C PHE A 29 -0.82 -20.77 24.49
N LEU A 30 0.38 -21.14 24.06
CA LEU A 30 0.68 -21.49 22.67
C LEU A 30 0.32 -22.96 22.42
N PRO A 31 0.05 -23.36 21.16
CA PRO A 31 -0.22 -24.76 20.83
C PRO A 31 0.99 -25.64 21.17
N ASP A 32 0.73 -26.81 21.74
CA ASP A 32 1.76 -27.80 22.08
C ASP A 32 2.35 -28.42 20.81
N ASN A 33 1.49 -28.67 19.81
CA ASN A 33 1.88 -29.11 18.47
C ASN A 33 1.13 -28.28 17.43
N TYR A 34 1.84 -27.84 16.40
CA TYR A 34 1.24 -27.16 15.27
C TYR A 34 2.00 -27.46 13.97
N ASP A 35 1.27 -27.46 12.87
CA ASP A 35 1.82 -27.58 11.52
C ASP A 35 1.14 -26.54 10.63
N VAL A 36 1.94 -25.62 10.07
CA VAL A 36 1.44 -24.55 9.19
C VAL A 36 1.83 -24.90 7.76
N ARG A 37 0.82 -25.13 6.93
CA ARG A 37 0.96 -25.52 5.52
C ARG A 37 0.43 -24.42 4.61
N LYS A 38 0.68 -24.56 3.30
CA LYS A 38 0.20 -23.59 2.29
C LYS A 38 -1.30 -23.63 2.07
N ASP A 39 -1.93 -24.74 2.43
CA ASP A 39 -3.36 -25.04 2.28
C ASP A 39 -4.13 -24.95 3.61
N GLY A 40 -3.47 -24.58 4.71
CA GLY A 40 -4.10 -24.56 6.03
C GLY A 40 -3.13 -24.65 7.20
N PHE A 41 -3.67 -24.82 8.40
CA PHE A 41 -2.88 -25.17 9.58
C PHE A 41 -3.62 -26.14 10.49
N ASN A 42 -2.83 -26.94 11.21
CA ASN A 42 -3.31 -27.76 12.32
C ASN A 42 -2.66 -27.28 13.60
N ALA A 43 -3.43 -27.24 14.67
CA ALA A 43 -2.92 -26.88 15.98
C ALA A 43 -3.64 -27.65 17.08
N SER A 44 -2.86 -28.09 18.06
CA SER A 44 -3.33 -28.84 19.22
C SER A 44 -2.89 -28.15 20.49
N TRP A 45 -3.83 -27.95 21.40
CA TRP A 45 -3.59 -27.43 22.74
C TRP A 45 -4.10 -28.42 23.77
N LYS A 46 -3.33 -28.59 24.84
CA LYS A 46 -3.72 -29.32 26.04
C LYS A 46 -3.42 -28.49 27.27
N VAL A 47 -4.46 -27.86 27.83
CA VAL A 47 -4.34 -27.02 29.02
C VAL A 47 -4.91 -27.74 30.23
N LEU A 48 -4.06 -27.97 31.23
CA LEU A 48 -4.42 -28.53 32.52
C LEU A 48 -4.81 -27.44 33.51
N ASP A 49 -5.59 -27.81 34.53
CA ASP A 49 -5.97 -26.92 35.62
C ASP A 49 -4.79 -26.35 36.41
N LEU A 50 -3.66 -27.05 36.44
CA LEU A 50 -2.40 -26.60 37.05
C LEU A 50 -1.75 -25.42 36.32
N ASN A 51 -2.05 -25.24 35.02
CA ASN A 51 -1.39 -24.24 34.19
C ASN A 51 -2.10 -22.88 34.25
N ARG A 52 -3.33 -22.84 34.79
CA ARG A 52 -4.18 -21.63 34.85
C ARG A 52 -4.16 -21.00 36.24
N ASN A 53 -4.31 -19.68 36.27
CA ASN A 53 -4.29 -18.91 37.51
C ASN A 53 -5.70 -18.60 38.05
N PHE A 54 -6.58 -19.61 38.08
CA PHE A 54 -7.92 -19.49 38.68
C PHE A 54 -8.45 -20.82 39.23
N PRO A 55 -9.28 -20.79 40.30
CA PRO A 55 -9.77 -21.99 40.96
C PRO A 55 -10.86 -22.71 40.14
N GLN A 56 -10.98 -24.03 40.32
CA GLN A 56 -11.98 -24.85 39.63
C GLN A 56 -13.42 -24.62 40.11
N SER A 57 -13.57 -24.13 41.34
CA SER A 57 -14.86 -23.74 41.91
C SER A 57 -14.73 -22.37 42.55
N TRP A 58 -15.76 -21.53 42.39
CA TRP A 58 -15.81 -20.21 42.99
C TRP A 58 -17.24 -19.90 43.45
N ILE A 59 -17.36 -18.98 44.41
CA ILE A 59 -18.62 -18.38 44.83
C ILE A 59 -18.49 -16.89 44.53
N GLY A 60 -19.42 -16.32 43.77
CA GLY A 60 -19.38 -14.91 43.36
C GLY A 60 -18.58 -14.65 42.07
N THR A 61 -17.83 -13.56 42.04
CA THR A 61 -17.21 -13.00 40.82
C THR A 61 -16.05 -13.85 40.29
N ARG A 62 -16.03 -14.06 38.96
CA ARG A 62 -15.02 -14.84 38.24
C ARG A 62 -13.82 -13.96 37.87
N VAL A 63 -12.75 -14.02 38.66
CA VAL A 63 -11.50 -13.29 38.40
C VAL A 63 -10.51 -14.19 37.67
N GLY A 64 -9.78 -13.67 36.67
CA GLY A 64 -8.71 -14.39 35.96
C GLY A 64 -9.15 -15.38 34.85
N LEU A 65 -10.46 -15.58 34.66
CA LEU A 65 -10.99 -16.55 33.68
C LEU A 65 -10.57 -16.22 32.24
N TYR A 66 -10.77 -14.96 31.82
CA TYR A 66 -10.46 -14.52 30.45
C TYR A 66 -8.97 -14.25 30.22
N GLU A 67 -8.19 -14.06 31.28
CA GLU A 67 -6.73 -13.89 31.18
C GLU A 67 -6.06 -15.19 30.75
N SER A 68 -6.63 -16.34 31.11
CA SER A 68 -6.18 -17.67 30.67
C SER A 68 -6.69 -18.06 29.29
N ALA A 69 -7.34 -17.15 28.55
CA ALA A 69 -7.82 -17.43 27.21
C ALA A 69 -6.66 -17.61 26.23
N PHE A 70 -6.75 -18.62 25.37
CA PHE A 70 -5.76 -18.94 24.36
C PHE A 70 -6.42 -19.18 23.01
N GLY A 71 -5.67 -19.06 21.91
CA GLY A 71 -6.19 -19.38 20.60
C GLY A 71 -5.33 -18.78 19.49
N PHE A 72 -5.99 -18.29 18.44
CA PHE A 72 -5.31 -17.76 17.27
C PHE A 72 -6.08 -16.63 16.61
N LYS A 73 -5.34 -15.83 15.84
CA LYS A 73 -5.86 -14.81 14.94
C LYS A 73 -5.49 -15.22 13.52
N LEU A 74 -6.49 -15.25 12.64
CA LEU A 74 -6.25 -15.36 11.21
C LEU A 74 -5.76 -14.01 10.71
N PHE A 75 -4.51 -13.96 10.25
CA PHE A 75 -3.95 -12.80 9.57
C PHE A 75 -3.85 -13.11 8.08
N MET A 76 -4.02 -12.10 7.24
CA MET A 76 -3.88 -12.23 5.79
C MET A 76 -2.57 -11.53 5.41
N PRO A 77 -1.49 -12.28 5.14
CA PRO A 77 -0.28 -11.68 4.59
C PRO A 77 -0.57 -11.21 3.17
N ASN A 78 -0.15 -9.99 2.88
CA ASN A 78 -0.28 -9.34 1.58
C ASN A 78 -1.70 -9.20 1.05
N ASP A 79 -2.55 -8.57 1.84
CA ASP A 79 -3.80 -8.03 1.33
C ASP A 79 -3.48 -7.07 0.15
N HIS A 80 -3.93 -7.39 -1.07
CA HIS A 80 -3.83 -6.49 -2.22
C HIS A 80 -4.44 -5.12 -1.88
N TYR A 81 -5.39 -5.11 -0.94
CA TYR A 81 -5.93 -3.91 -0.34
C TYR A 81 -4.90 -3.11 0.46
N GLN A 82 -4.03 -3.74 1.26
CA GLN A 82 -2.95 -3.05 1.98
C GLN A 82 -1.92 -2.45 1.01
N GLN A 83 -1.56 -3.16 -0.05
CA GLN A 83 -0.67 -2.61 -1.09
C GLN A 83 -1.33 -1.42 -1.80
N SER A 84 -2.62 -1.53 -2.14
CA SER A 84 -3.40 -0.42 -2.72
C SER A 84 -3.51 0.77 -1.76
N MET A 85 -3.79 0.54 -0.48
CA MET A 85 -3.87 1.59 0.55
C MET A 85 -2.51 2.29 0.76
N ARG A 86 -1.41 1.53 0.74
CA ARG A 86 -0.04 2.10 0.74
C ARG A 86 0.18 2.96 -0.50
N SER A 87 -0.22 2.49 -1.68
CA SER A 87 -0.08 3.25 -2.93
C SER A 87 -0.84 4.59 -2.90
N ALA A 88 -2.05 4.59 -2.33
CA ALA A 88 -2.89 5.78 -2.21
C ALA A 88 -2.25 6.86 -1.30
N LYS A 89 -1.50 6.46 -0.26
CA LYS A 89 -0.75 7.42 0.57
C LYS A 89 0.34 8.14 -0.23
N TYR A 90 0.90 7.51 -1.25
CA TYR A 90 1.86 8.12 -2.18
C TYR A 90 1.20 8.91 -3.33
N ALA A 91 -0.13 8.89 -3.45
CA ALA A 91 -0.86 9.59 -4.51
C ALA A 91 -0.61 11.10 -4.48
N ILE A 92 -0.54 11.71 -3.29
CA ILE A 92 -0.35 13.16 -3.15
C ILE A 92 0.97 13.61 -3.79
N LEU A 93 2.05 12.86 -3.54
CA LEU A 93 3.36 13.11 -4.13
C LEU A 93 3.29 13.04 -5.65
N PHE A 94 2.63 11.99 -6.16
CA PHE A 94 2.55 11.73 -7.58
C PHE A 94 1.78 12.83 -8.33
N ILE A 95 0.67 13.28 -7.74
CA ILE A 95 -0.14 14.40 -8.26
C ILE A 95 0.67 15.71 -8.18
N SER A 96 1.27 16.03 -7.03
CA SER A 96 2.07 17.24 -6.86
C SER A 96 3.24 17.31 -7.84
N LEU A 97 3.97 16.21 -8.01
CA LEU A 97 5.11 16.19 -8.92
C LEU A 97 4.67 16.33 -10.39
N THR A 98 3.62 15.61 -10.78
CA THR A 98 3.10 15.72 -12.14
C THR A 98 2.67 17.15 -12.43
N PHE A 99 1.94 17.79 -11.50
CA PHE A 99 1.56 19.21 -11.64
C PHE A 99 2.75 20.14 -11.71
N MET A 100 3.79 19.92 -10.91
CA MET A 100 5.02 20.72 -10.95
C MET A 100 5.69 20.63 -12.32
N VAL A 101 5.63 19.48 -12.98
CA VAL A 101 6.17 19.31 -14.33
C VAL A 101 5.33 20.05 -15.37
N PHE A 102 4.00 19.95 -15.32
CA PHE A 102 3.14 20.76 -16.19
C PHE A 102 3.37 22.26 -16.00
N PHE A 103 3.55 22.70 -14.75
CA PHE A 103 3.87 24.08 -14.41
C PHE A 103 5.20 24.55 -15.03
N PHE A 104 6.26 23.73 -14.95
CA PHE A 104 7.52 24.03 -15.62
C PHE A 104 7.39 24.06 -17.14
N MET A 105 6.60 23.15 -17.71
CA MET A 105 6.33 23.14 -19.15
C MET A 105 5.61 24.41 -19.61
N GLU A 106 4.62 24.88 -18.84
CA GLU A 106 3.91 26.13 -19.08
C GLU A 106 4.87 27.33 -19.06
N THR A 107 5.75 27.38 -18.06
CA THR A 107 6.72 28.49 -17.91
C THR A 107 7.73 28.51 -19.07
N ILE A 108 8.24 27.35 -19.50
CA ILE A 108 9.20 27.24 -20.61
C ILE A 108 8.55 27.55 -21.97
N ASN A 109 7.33 27.04 -22.23
CA ASN A 109 6.68 27.20 -23.53
C ASN A 109 5.92 28.52 -23.70
N LYS A 110 5.78 29.33 -22.64
CA LYS A 110 4.98 30.58 -22.63
C LYS A 110 3.53 30.40 -23.11
N LYS A 111 3.02 29.16 -23.11
CA LYS A 111 1.64 28.84 -23.46
C LYS A 111 0.84 28.69 -22.17
N ARG A 112 -0.22 29.49 -22.01
CA ARG A 112 -1.12 29.40 -20.87
C ARG A 112 -1.92 28.11 -20.95
N ILE A 113 -1.74 27.24 -19.97
CA ILE A 113 -2.52 26.01 -19.83
C ILE A 113 -3.77 26.37 -19.04
N HIS A 114 -4.95 26.02 -19.57
CA HIS A 114 -6.21 26.37 -18.87
C HIS A 114 -6.33 25.53 -17.58
N PRO A 115 -6.78 26.09 -16.44
CA PRO A 115 -6.88 25.38 -15.16
C PRO A 115 -7.64 24.05 -15.23
N ILE A 116 -8.63 23.95 -16.13
CA ILE A 116 -9.39 22.70 -16.36
C ILE A 116 -8.48 21.53 -16.77
N GLN A 117 -7.38 21.79 -17.47
CA GLN A 117 -6.46 20.76 -17.96
C GLN A 117 -5.68 20.13 -16.80
N TYR A 118 -5.26 20.95 -15.82
CA TYR A 118 -4.65 20.46 -14.59
C TYR A 118 -5.62 19.57 -13.81
N ILE A 119 -6.87 19.97 -13.70
CA ILE A 119 -7.90 19.18 -13.01
C ILE A 119 -8.10 17.83 -13.71
N LEU A 120 -8.19 17.81 -15.05
CA LEU A 120 -8.37 16.57 -15.82
C LEU A 120 -7.18 15.61 -15.68
N VAL A 121 -5.94 16.13 -15.66
CA VAL A 121 -4.76 15.31 -15.39
C VAL A 121 -4.82 14.77 -13.96
N GLY A 122 -5.14 15.61 -12.97
CA GLY A 122 -5.29 15.18 -11.58
C GLY A 122 -6.34 14.08 -11.40
N LEU A 123 -7.50 14.21 -12.05
CA LEU A 123 -8.54 13.18 -12.05
C LEU A 123 -8.05 11.88 -12.70
N THR A 124 -7.31 11.96 -13.80
CA THR A 124 -6.72 10.78 -14.45
C THR A 124 -5.74 10.06 -13.51
N LEU A 125 -4.91 10.82 -12.78
CA LEU A 125 -4.00 10.26 -11.77
C LEU A 125 -4.75 9.64 -10.59
N SER A 126 -5.89 10.20 -10.18
CA SER A 126 -6.73 9.61 -9.13
C SER A 126 -7.40 8.30 -9.59
N ILE A 127 -7.86 8.24 -10.85
CA ILE A 127 -8.49 7.05 -11.44
C ILE A 127 -7.53 5.86 -11.46
N PHE A 128 -6.22 6.09 -11.60
CA PHE A 128 -5.21 5.03 -11.50
C PHE A 128 -5.37 4.20 -10.21
N PHE A 129 -5.56 4.84 -9.05
CA PHE A 129 -5.65 4.14 -7.77
C PHE A 129 -6.95 3.32 -7.64
N VAL A 130 -8.05 3.85 -8.18
CA VAL A 130 -9.34 3.14 -8.22
C VAL A 130 -9.25 1.93 -9.14
N LEU A 131 -8.63 2.10 -10.31
CA LEU A 131 -8.44 1.05 -11.30
C LEU A 131 -7.47 -0.03 -10.81
N LEU A 132 -6.39 0.36 -10.12
CA LEU A 132 -5.46 -0.56 -9.47
C LEU A 132 -6.19 -1.43 -8.45
N LEU A 133 -6.97 -0.81 -7.56
CA LEU A 133 -7.72 -1.53 -6.53
C LEU A 133 -8.68 -2.54 -7.16
N SER A 134 -9.53 -2.09 -8.09
CA SER A 134 -10.54 -2.97 -8.69
C SER A 134 -9.94 -4.08 -9.54
N LEU A 135 -8.93 -3.81 -10.36
CA LEU A 135 -8.27 -4.85 -11.17
C LEU A 135 -7.46 -5.82 -10.31
N SER A 136 -6.85 -5.35 -9.21
CA SER A 136 -6.01 -6.21 -8.36
C SER A 136 -6.79 -7.37 -7.72
N GLU A 137 -8.11 -7.21 -7.59
CA GLU A 137 -9.02 -8.23 -7.07
C GLU A 137 -9.24 -9.38 -8.07
N PHE A 138 -9.24 -9.10 -9.37
CA PHE A 138 -9.54 -10.10 -10.40
C PHE A 138 -8.29 -10.75 -11.02
N ILE A 139 -7.28 -9.95 -11.31
CA ILE A 139 -6.09 -10.40 -12.10
C ILE A 139 -4.79 -10.34 -11.29
N GLY A 140 -4.88 -9.99 -10.00
CA GLY A 140 -3.73 -9.84 -9.11
C GLY A 140 -3.02 -8.49 -9.23
N PHE A 141 -2.28 -8.12 -8.18
CA PHE A 141 -1.70 -6.77 -8.02
C PHE A 141 -0.72 -6.39 -9.14
N ASN A 142 0.26 -7.23 -9.48
CA ASN A 142 1.29 -6.90 -10.47
C ASN A 142 0.71 -6.64 -11.86
N ALA A 143 -0.24 -7.48 -12.30
CA ALA A 143 -0.89 -7.33 -13.60
C ALA A 143 -1.80 -6.09 -13.63
N ALA A 144 -2.59 -5.89 -12.57
CA ALA A 144 -3.42 -4.70 -12.40
C ALA A 144 -2.59 -3.41 -12.43
N TYR A 145 -1.42 -3.41 -11.78
CA TYR A 145 -0.50 -2.28 -11.77
C TYR A 145 0.01 -1.94 -13.16
N MET A 146 0.50 -2.93 -13.92
CA MET A 146 1.02 -2.69 -15.26
C MET A 146 -0.07 -2.16 -16.20
N VAL A 147 -1.26 -2.76 -16.17
CA VAL A 147 -2.39 -2.33 -17.01
C VAL A 147 -2.82 -0.91 -16.62
N GLY A 148 -2.96 -0.64 -15.31
CA GLY A 148 -3.36 0.68 -14.83
C GLY A 148 -2.35 1.77 -15.15
N ALA A 149 -1.07 1.52 -14.89
CA ALA A 149 0.00 2.47 -15.16
C ALA A 149 0.15 2.75 -16.66
N ALA A 150 0.03 1.73 -17.51
CA ALA A 150 0.06 1.89 -18.95
C ALA A 150 -1.14 2.70 -19.45
N ALA A 151 -2.36 2.36 -19.01
CA ALA A 151 -3.58 3.05 -19.42
C ALA A 151 -3.55 4.54 -19.04
N THR A 152 -3.18 4.87 -17.80
CA THR A 152 -3.12 6.26 -17.34
C THR A 152 -1.98 7.04 -17.99
N THR A 153 -0.80 6.42 -18.17
CA THR A 153 0.32 7.05 -18.87
C THR A 153 -0.06 7.36 -20.32
N VAL A 154 -0.65 6.41 -21.03
CA VAL A 154 -1.11 6.62 -22.42
C VAL A 154 -2.16 7.73 -22.48
N GLN A 155 -3.14 7.72 -21.58
CA GLN A 155 -4.17 8.76 -21.53
C GLN A 155 -3.58 10.16 -21.30
N ILE A 156 -2.67 10.31 -20.33
CA ILE A 156 -2.02 11.60 -20.04
C ILE A 156 -1.13 12.04 -21.20
N VAL A 157 -0.37 11.12 -21.80
CA VAL A 157 0.53 11.41 -22.93
C VAL A 157 -0.26 11.86 -24.15
N ILE A 158 -1.32 11.14 -24.54
CA ILE A 158 -2.17 11.50 -25.69
C ILE A 158 -2.84 12.85 -25.45
N TYR A 159 -3.37 13.08 -24.24
CA TYR A 159 -3.97 14.36 -23.90
C TYR A 159 -2.95 15.50 -23.97
N SER A 160 -1.78 15.29 -23.40
CA SER A 160 -0.71 16.28 -23.35
C SER A 160 -0.07 16.53 -24.71
N SER A 161 -0.02 15.54 -25.61
CA SER A 161 0.53 15.72 -26.96
C SER A 161 -0.31 16.67 -27.82
N HIS A 162 -1.62 16.72 -27.58
CA HIS A 162 -2.51 17.65 -28.27
C HIS A 162 -2.38 19.08 -27.73
N ILE A 163 -2.12 19.22 -26.42
CA ILE A 163 -1.98 20.52 -25.76
C ILE A 163 -0.58 21.11 -26.00
N LEU A 164 0.46 20.29 -25.82
CA LEU A 164 1.83 20.64 -26.04
C LEU A 164 2.21 20.34 -27.49
N SER A 165 2.27 21.38 -28.33
CA SER A 165 2.68 21.26 -29.75
C SER A 165 4.12 20.74 -29.97
N SER A 166 4.84 20.33 -28.92
CA SER A 166 6.25 19.92 -28.98
C SER A 166 6.43 18.45 -28.60
N LYS A 167 6.82 17.62 -29.57
CA LYS A 167 7.09 16.18 -29.35
C LYS A 167 8.15 15.91 -28.27
N LYS A 168 9.15 16.79 -28.13
CA LYS A 168 10.22 16.64 -27.12
C LYS A 168 9.66 16.65 -25.69
N LEU A 169 8.72 17.56 -25.39
CA LEU A 169 8.13 17.65 -24.06
C LEU A 169 7.16 16.50 -23.78
N THR A 170 6.40 16.05 -24.78
CA THR A 170 5.54 14.86 -24.65
C THR A 170 6.35 13.60 -24.31
N VAL A 171 7.49 13.39 -24.99
CA VAL A 171 8.39 12.26 -24.69
C VAL A 171 9.00 12.40 -23.31
N PHE A 172 9.40 13.61 -22.91
CA PHE A 172 9.88 13.86 -21.56
C PHE A 172 8.82 13.54 -20.50
N LEU A 173 7.57 13.94 -20.70
CA LEU A 173 6.45 13.64 -19.80
C LEU A 173 6.21 12.13 -19.68
N MET A 174 6.21 11.41 -20.81
CA MET A 174 6.08 9.95 -20.82
C MET A 174 7.21 9.28 -20.02
N GLY A 175 8.45 9.70 -20.24
CA GLY A 175 9.62 9.18 -19.52
C GLY A 175 9.53 9.43 -18.02
N LEU A 176 9.14 10.65 -17.62
CA LEU A 176 8.95 11.00 -16.22
C LEU A 176 7.86 10.14 -15.56
N LEU A 177 6.68 10.03 -16.17
CA LEU A 177 5.59 9.22 -15.64
C LEU A 177 6.00 7.75 -15.53
N SER A 178 6.74 7.22 -16.51
CA SER A 178 7.27 5.85 -16.48
C SER A 178 8.24 5.64 -15.32
N VAL A 179 9.16 6.58 -15.08
CA VAL A 179 10.09 6.54 -13.93
C VAL A 179 9.32 6.60 -12.62
N MET A 180 8.31 7.45 -12.51
CA MET A 180 7.49 7.57 -11.31
C MET A 180 6.68 6.31 -11.01
N TYR A 181 6.02 5.73 -12.02
CA TYR A 181 5.31 4.46 -11.85
C TYR A 181 6.30 3.32 -11.53
N GLY A 182 7.47 3.25 -12.19
CA GLY A 182 8.50 2.28 -11.83
C GLY A 182 9.00 2.42 -10.38
N PHE A 183 9.18 3.65 -9.91
CA PHE A 183 9.56 3.93 -8.53
C PHE A 183 8.49 3.48 -7.53
N ILE A 184 7.21 3.81 -7.78
CA ILE A 184 6.09 3.38 -6.94
C ILE A 184 5.99 1.85 -6.92
N PHE A 185 6.10 1.19 -8.08
CA PHE A 185 6.08 -0.26 -8.17
C PHE A 185 7.16 -0.90 -7.28
N THR A 186 8.38 -0.33 -7.33
CA THR A 186 9.50 -0.78 -6.49
C THR A 186 9.18 -0.62 -5.00
N ILE A 187 8.64 0.53 -4.57
CA ILE A 187 8.23 0.75 -3.17
C ILE A 187 7.18 -0.27 -2.74
N LEU A 188 6.21 -0.57 -3.60
CA LEU A 188 5.11 -1.46 -3.26
C LEU A 188 5.53 -2.93 -3.16
N GLN A 189 6.59 -3.34 -3.85
CA GLN A 189 7.20 -4.67 -3.67
C GLN A 189 8.04 -4.81 -2.39
N LEU A 190 8.50 -3.70 -1.81
CA LEU A 190 9.33 -3.73 -0.60
C LEU A 190 8.41 -3.74 0.63
N GLU A 191 8.42 -4.84 1.39
CA GLU A 191 7.60 -4.93 2.61
C GLU A 191 8.23 -4.14 3.77
N ASP A 192 9.51 -4.37 4.05
CA ASP A 192 10.20 -3.85 5.24
C ASP A 192 11.05 -2.59 4.97
N THR A 193 11.52 -2.41 3.73
CA THR A 193 12.45 -1.31 3.36
C THR A 193 11.79 -0.17 2.59
N ALA A 194 10.46 -0.19 2.46
CA ALA A 194 9.68 0.81 1.73
C ALA A 194 9.95 2.25 2.17
N LEU A 195 10.06 2.50 3.49
CA LEU A 195 10.27 3.86 4.01
C LEU A 195 11.65 4.41 3.65
N LEU A 196 12.69 3.56 3.71
CA LEU A 196 14.06 3.94 3.38
C LEU A 196 14.19 4.23 1.88
N VAL A 197 13.75 3.31 1.02
CA VAL A 197 13.82 3.49 -0.44
C VAL A 197 12.93 4.64 -0.88
N GLY A 198 11.74 4.77 -0.28
CA GLY A 198 10.82 5.87 -0.53
C GLY A 198 11.42 7.23 -0.22
N SER A 199 12.02 7.40 0.96
CA SER A 199 12.64 8.67 1.37
C SER A 199 13.86 9.04 0.53
N ILE A 200 14.74 8.08 0.20
CA ILE A 200 15.90 8.31 -0.67
C ILE A 200 15.45 8.70 -2.08
N GLY A 201 14.49 7.97 -2.66
CA GLY A 201 14.00 8.28 -4.00
C GLY A 201 13.29 9.62 -4.07
N LEU A 202 12.47 9.95 -3.06
CA LEU A 202 11.87 11.27 -2.87
C LEU A 202 12.92 12.38 -2.85
N PHE A 203 13.99 12.19 -2.06
CA PHE A 203 15.07 13.16 -1.94
C PHE A 203 15.80 13.38 -3.27
N ILE A 204 16.10 12.30 -4.01
CA ILE A 204 16.73 12.38 -5.33
C ILE A 204 15.82 13.13 -6.31
N ILE A 205 14.54 12.75 -6.38
CA ILE A 205 13.55 13.38 -7.26
C ILE A 205 13.45 14.88 -6.96
N LEU A 206 13.28 15.26 -5.69
CA LEU A 206 13.24 16.65 -5.26
C LEU A 206 14.51 17.41 -5.67
N SER A 207 15.67 16.80 -5.46
CA SER A 207 16.98 17.38 -5.82
C SER A 207 17.09 17.64 -7.32
N VAL A 208 16.67 16.70 -8.16
CA VAL A 208 16.66 16.87 -9.63
C VAL A 208 15.76 18.04 -10.03
N ILE A 209 14.57 18.13 -9.44
CA ILE A 209 13.63 19.22 -9.71
C ILE A 209 14.21 20.56 -9.28
N MET A 210 14.84 20.64 -8.11
CA MET A 210 15.49 21.86 -7.62
C MET A 210 16.66 22.31 -8.52
N ILE A 211 17.38 21.38 -9.14
CA ILE A 211 18.44 21.72 -10.10
C ILE A 211 17.83 22.21 -11.41
N TRP A 212 16.77 21.56 -11.88
CA TRP A 212 16.06 21.94 -13.10
C TRP A 212 15.37 23.29 -12.99
N SER A 213 14.78 23.59 -11.83
CA SER A 213 14.10 24.85 -11.57
C SER A 213 15.02 26.07 -11.74
N ARG A 214 16.34 25.91 -11.55
CA ARG A 214 17.34 26.98 -11.77
C ARG A 214 17.53 27.34 -13.24
N LYS A 215 17.23 26.42 -14.17
CA LYS A 215 17.35 26.66 -15.61
C LYS A 215 16.11 27.36 -16.19
N VAL A 216 15.07 27.52 -15.39
CA VAL A 216 13.83 28.18 -15.77
C VAL A 216 13.97 29.66 -15.44
N ASP A 217 13.79 30.51 -16.43
CA ASP A 217 13.86 31.96 -16.26
C ASP A 217 12.53 32.48 -15.71
N TRP A 218 12.43 32.52 -14.38
CA TRP A 218 11.22 32.91 -13.64
C TRP A 218 10.83 34.38 -13.86
N TYR A 219 11.80 35.23 -14.24
CA TYR A 219 11.64 36.68 -14.34
C TYR A 219 11.88 37.21 -15.76
N GLY A 220 11.66 36.38 -16.78
CA GLY A 220 11.74 36.76 -18.21
C GLY A 220 10.67 37.76 -18.69
N GLY A 221 10.28 38.72 -17.84
CA GLY A 221 9.28 39.76 -18.09
C GLY A 221 9.39 41.01 -17.20
N VAL A 222 10.41 41.16 -16.34
CA VAL A 222 10.65 42.44 -15.63
C VAL A 222 11.97 43.01 -16.14
N ASN A 223 11.92 43.67 -17.30
CA ASN A 223 12.95 44.60 -17.72
C ASN A 223 12.29 45.92 -18.15
N LYS A 224 12.55 46.93 -17.31
CA LYS A 224 12.21 48.36 -17.35
C LYS A 224 10.76 48.76 -17.08
#